data_AF-A0A1F3TLN9-F1
#
_entry.id   AF-A0A1F3TLN9-F1
#
_cell.length_a   1.000
_cell.length_b   1.000
_cell.length_c   1.000
_cell.angle_alpha   90.00
_cell.angle_beta   90.00
_cell.angle_gamma   90.00
#
_symmetry.space_group_name_H-M   'P 1'
#
loop_
_entity.id
_entity.type
_entity.pdbx_description
1 polymer ?
#
loop_
_entity_poly.entity_id
_entity_poly.type
_entity_poly.pdbx_seq_one_letter_code
_entity_poly.pdbx_strand_id
1 'polypeptide(L)'
;MKKLGTTFLIVIAIGFASCGSSKFMMSDEEIAEKAYTIEGWNVLKAGKVVGKMSAMEWEIYRGQMTREISIKTSFSNDAEMQEIARFVHTKFPNDKIEVNEDDGNTFPKD
;
A
#
# COMPACT_ATOMS: atom_id res chain seq x y z
N MET A 1 -18.94 13.07 -58.61
CA MET A 1 -19.31 14.07 -57.58
C MET A 1 -20.01 13.36 -56.43
N LYS A 2 -19.51 13.55 -55.19
CA LYS A 2 -20.13 13.26 -53.86
C LYS A 2 -20.38 11.78 -53.51
N LYS A 3 -20.09 11.27 -52.31
CA LYS A 3 -19.37 11.75 -51.11
C LYS A 3 -19.06 10.50 -50.26
N LEU A 4 -17.90 10.55 -49.59
CA LEU A 4 -17.45 9.67 -48.51
C LEU A 4 -18.54 9.43 -47.44
N GLY A 5 -18.56 8.23 -46.90
CA GLY A 5 -19.32 7.89 -45.69
C GLY A 5 -18.89 6.55 -45.09
N THR A 6 -17.59 6.28 -45.03
CA THR A 6 -17.05 5.09 -44.35
C THR A 6 -17.06 5.36 -42.85
N THR A 7 -18.12 4.94 -42.17
CA THR A 7 -18.18 4.92 -40.71
C THR A 7 -17.32 3.77 -40.20
N PHE A 8 -16.04 4.05 -39.96
CA PHE A 8 -15.12 3.11 -39.29
C PHE A 8 -15.01 3.54 -37.82
N LEU A 9 -15.92 3.02 -36.98
CA LEU A 9 -15.83 3.13 -35.52
C LEU A 9 -14.87 2.03 -35.02
N ILE A 10 -13.57 2.33 -34.99
CA ILE A 10 -12.63 1.56 -34.16
C ILE A 10 -12.75 2.15 -32.75
N VAL A 11 -13.64 1.59 -31.94
CA VAL A 11 -13.59 1.83 -30.49
C VAL A 11 -12.47 0.98 -29.94
N ILE A 12 -11.38 1.67 -29.58
CA ILE A 12 -10.26 1.16 -28.79
C ILE A 12 -10.82 0.69 -27.44
N ALA A 13 -11.10 -0.59 -27.31
CA ALA A 13 -11.35 -1.24 -26.03
C ALA A 13 -10.06 -1.95 -25.59
N ILE A 14 -9.01 -1.17 -25.35
CA ILE A 14 -7.85 -1.62 -24.58
C ILE A 14 -8.27 -1.61 -23.11
N GLY A 15 -9.10 -2.58 -22.74
CA GLY A 15 -9.33 -2.94 -21.35
C GLY A 15 -8.18 -3.81 -20.90
N PHE A 16 -7.00 -3.23 -20.66
CA PHE A 16 -5.98 -3.90 -19.86
C PHE A 16 -6.52 -4.01 -18.44
N ALA A 17 -7.28 -5.07 -18.17
CA ALA A 17 -7.50 -5.55 -16.82
C ALA A 17 -6.13 -5.94 -16.26
N SER A 18 -5.46 -4.97 -15.64
CA SER A 18 -4.35 -5.18 -14.71
C SER A 18 -4.89 -5.92 -13.49
N CYS A 19 -5.17 -7.22 -13.67
CA CYS A 19 -5.85 -8.07 -12.69
C CYS A 19 -4.87 -8.68 -11.67
N GLY A 20 -3.70 -8.04 -11.45
CA GLY A 20 -2.61 -8.59 -10.64
C GLY A 20 -2.26 -7.81 -9.38
N SER A 21 -2.50 -6.49 -9.32
CA SER A 21 -2.05 -5.65 -8.19
C SER A 21 -3.11 -5.38 -7.12
N SER A 22 -4.38 -5.73 -7.36
CA SER A 22 -5.50 -5.36 -6.48
C SER A 22 -5.47 -6.05 -5.12
N LYS A 23 -4.78 -7.19 -4.96
CA LYS A 23 -4.75 -7.92 -3.69
C LYS A 23 -3.92 -7.21 -2.62
N PHE A 24 -2.86 -6.51 -3.01
CA PHE A 24 -1.90 -5.91 -2.07
C PHE A 24 -2.11 -4.41 -1.85
N MET A 25 -2.84 -3.76 -2.75
CA MET A 25 -3.29 -2.37 -2.61
C MET A 25 -4.62 -2.34 -1.85
N MET A 26 -4.83 -1.30 -1.05
CA MET A 26 -6.13 -0.92 -0.52
C MET A 26 -6.78 0.10 -1.46
N SER A 27 -8.10 0.04 -1.62
CA SER A 27 -8.82 1.11 -2.31
C SER A 27 -8.97 2.34 -1.40
N ASP A 28 -9.28 3.49 -1.98
CA ASP A 28 -9.53 4.71 -1.21
C ASP A 28 -10.74 4.54 -0.27
N GLU A 29 -11.75 3.78 -0.69
CA GLU A 29 -12.91 3.44 0.15
C GLU A 29 -12.51 2.55 1.33
N GLU A 30 -11.68 1.52 1.12
CA GLU A 30 -11.19 0.65 2.19
C GLU A 30 -10.35 1.45 3.20
N ILE A 31 -9.49 2.36 2.72
CA ILE A 31 -8.67 3.24 3.56
C ILE A 31 -9.55 4.16 4.41
N ALA A 32 -10.59 4.75 3.79
CA ALA A 32 -11.53 5.62 4.49
C ALA A 32 -12.34 4.85 5.54
N GLU A 33 -12.86 3.66 5.20
CA GLU A 33 -13.63 2.80 6.11
C GLU A 33 -12.80 2.37 7.32
N LYS A 34 -11.54 1.96 7.09
CA LYS A 34 -10.60 1.56 8.16
C LYS A 34 -9.96 2.75 8.88
N ALA A 35 -10.22 3.98 8.42
CA ALA A 35 -9.71 5.24 8.97
C ALA A 35 -8.18 5.28 9.07
N TYR A 36 -7.48 4.80 8.05
CA TYR A 36 -6.01 4.85 8.00
C TYR A 36 -5.50 6.21 7.52
N THR A 37 -4.46 6.73 8.19
CA THR A 37 -3.75 7.95 7.79
C THR A 37 -2.24 7.84 8.07
N ILE A 38 -1.46 8.74 7.48
CA ILE A 38 -0.03 8.90 7.76
C ILE A 38 0.19 10.32 8.27
N GLU A 39 0.83 10.45 9.43
CA GLU A 39 1.25 11.73 10.01
C GLU A 39 2.75 11.68 10.29
N GLY A 40 3.54 12.29 9.40
CA GLY A 40 5.00 12.18 9.44
C GLY A 40 5.45 10.73 9.29
N TRP A 41 6.12 10.21 10.32
CA TRP A 41 6.59 8.81 10.37
C TRP A 41 5.60 7.86 11.05
N ASN A 42 4.45 8.35 11.51
CA ASN A 42 3.45 7.54 12.21
C ASN A 42 2.36 7.07 11.22
N VAL A 43 1.95 5.82 11.38
CA VAL A 43 0.78 5.22 10.75
C VAL A 43 -0.33 5.18 11.78
N LEU A 44 -1.45 5.83 11.47
CA LEU A 44 -2.60 5.92 12.37
C LEU A 44 -3.77 5.11 11.82
N LYS A 45 -4.54 4.49 12.72
CA LYS A 45 -5.83 3.86 12.44
C LYS A 45 -6.86 4.43 13.42
N ALA A 46 -7.92 5.03 12.88
CA ALA A 46 -8.93 5.73 13.69
C ALA A 46 -8.33 6.77 14.68
N GLY A 47 -7.28 7.50 14.25
CA GLY A 47 -6.61 8.52 15.05
C GLY A 47 -5.63 8.00 16.11
N LYS A 48 -5.45 6.68 16.24
CA LYS A 48 -4.46 6.08 17.14
C LYS A 48 -3.22 5.66 16.36
N VAL A 49 -2.04 5.89 16.92
CA VAL A 49 -0.78 5.39 16.33
C VAL A 49 -0.75 3.88 16.46
N VAL A 50 -0.75 3.19 15.34
CA VAL A 50 -0.67 1.72 15.26
C VAL A 50 0.64 1.24 14.66
N GLY A 51 1.41 2.14 14.04
CA GLY A 51 2.75 1.83 13.60
C GLY A 51 3.64 3.05 13.43
N LYS A 52 4.94 2.82 13.42
CA LYS A 52 5.97 3.83 13.18
C LYS A 52 6.92 3.34 12.11
N MET A 53 7.00 4.10 11.02
CA MET A 53 7.96 3.87 9.95
C MET A 53 9.36 4.31 10.40
N SER A 54 10.37 3.51 10.07
CA SER A 54 11.78 3.87 10.25
C SER A 54 12.42 4.31 8.93
N ALA A 55 13.69 4.73 9.01
CA ALA A 55 14.46 5.19 7.87
C ALA A 55 14.44 4.17 6.74
N MET A 56 14.37 4.67 5.50
CA MET A 56 14.34 3.83 4.30
C MET A 56 15.73 3.25 4.04
N GLU A 57 15.81 1.92 4.00
CA GLU A 57 17.07 1.20 3.77
C GLU A 57 17.14 0.70 2.32
N TRP A 58 18.34 0.69 1.73
CA TRP A 58 18.58 0.08 0.44
C TRP A 58 19.11 -1.34 0.63
N GLU A 59 18.43 -2.32 0.04
CA GLU A 59 18.78 -3.74 0.15
C GLU A 59 18.82 -4.43 -1.22
N ILE A 60 19.49 -5.58 -1.29
CA ILE A 60 19.44 -6.47 -2.45
C ILE A 60 18.40 -7.55 -2.16
N TYR A 61 17.25 -7.50 -2.84
CA TYR A 61 16.19 -8.50 -2.75
C TYR A 61 15.94 -9.13 -4.11
N ARG A 62 15.98 -10.47 -4.17
CA ARG A 62 15.82 -11.25 -5.43
C ARG A 62 16.71 -10.76 -6.58
N GLY A 63 17.94 -10.37 -6.26
CA GLY A 63 18.92 -9.88 -7.24
C GLY A 63 18.68 -8.45 -7.74
N GLN A 64 17.80 -7.68 -7.10
CA GLN A 64 17.49 -6.30 -7.45
C GLN A 64 17.73 -5.36 -6.27
N MET A 65 18.25 -4.16 -6.55
CA MET A 65 18.30 -3.08 -5.56
C MET A 65 16.86 -2.62 -5.28
N THR A 66 16.45 -2.77 -4.03
CA THR A 66 15.10 -2.45 -3.54
C THR A 66 15.23 -1.51 -2.36
N ARG A 67 14.30 -0.56 -2.24
CA ARG A 67 14.18 0.27 -1.05
C ARG A 67 13.15 -0.36 -0.12
N GLU A 68 13.50 -0.50 1.14
CA GLU A 68 12.62 -1.02 2.17
C GLU A 68 12.12 0.08 3.10
N ILE A 69 10.85 0.00 3.49
CA ILE A 69 10.27 0.72 4.62
C ILE A 69 9.92 -0.31 5.70
N SER A 70 10.61 -0.25 6.84
CA SER A 70 10.27 -1.05 8.01
C SER A 70 9.27 -0.30 8.89
N ILE A 71 8.28 -1.03 9.40
CA ILE A 71 7.22 -0.53 10.27
C ILE A 71 7.28 -1.31 11.57
N LYS A 72 7.50 -0.63 12.68
CA LYS A 72 7.23 -1.21 14.00
C LYS A 72 5.76 -1.03 14.30
N THR A 73 5.06 -2.08 14.71
CA THR A 73 3.61 -2.04 14.98
C THR A 73 3.27 -2.50 16.39
N SER A 74 2.15 -2.02 16.92
CA SER A 74 1.55 -2.52 18.17
C SER A 74 0.74 -3.80 17.98
N PHE A 75 0.50 -4.22 16.74
CA PHE A 75 -0.26 -5.42 16.43
C PHE A 75 0.55 -6.69 16.70
N SER A 76 -0.14 -7.73 17.17
CA SER A 76 0.45 -9.05 17.50
C SER A 76 -0.25 -10.21 16.79
N ASN A 77 -1.05 -9.91 15.75
CA ASN A 77 -1.64 -10.92 14.90
C ASN A 77 -1.38 -10.64 13.43
N ASP A 78 -1.22 -11.72 12.66
CA ASP A 78 -0.88 -11.69 11.25
C ASP A 78 -1.86 -10.88 10.40
N ALA A 79 -3.16 -10.91 10.74
CA ALA A 79 -4.17 -10.22 9.94
C ALA A 79 -3.98 -8.70 9.99
N GLU A 80 -3.77 -8.15 11.18
CA GLU A 80 -3.51 -6.71 11.35
C GLU A 80 -2.13 -6.31 10.83
N MET A 81 -1.11 -7.18 10.95
CA MET A 81 0.21 -6.95 10.36
C MET A 81 0.17 -6.91 8.82
N GLN A 82 -0.57 -7.83 8.20
CA GLN A 82 -0.77 -7.81 6.74
C GLN A 82 -1.60 -6.60 6.30
N GLU A 83 -2.59 -6.20 7.11
CA GLU A 83 -3.43 -5.04 6.83
C GLU A 83 -2.60 -3.74 6.82
N ILE A 84 -1.79 -3.49 7.85
CA ILE A 84 -0.93 -2.30 7.89
C ILE A 84 0.11 -2.33 6.76
N ALA A 85 0.64 -3.51 6.42
CA ALA A 85 1.54 -3.66 5.27
C ALA A 85 0.88 -3.23 3.96
N ARG A 86 -0.37 -3.69 3.70
CA ARG A 86 -1.15 -3.29 2.52
C ARG A 86 -1.40 -1.78 2.48
N PHE A 87 -1.75 -1.19 3.62
CA PHE A 87 -1.96 0.27 3.70
C PHE A 87 -0.69 1.03 3.31
N VAL A 88 0.44 0.70 3.93
CA VAL A 88 1.70 1.41 3.65
C VAL A 88 2.17 1.13 2.22
N HIS A 89 2.05 -0.10 1.73
CA HIS A 89 2.36 -0.42 0.33
C HIS A 89 1.51 0.40 -0.65
N THR A 90 0.24 0.66 -0.33
CA THR A 90 -0.62 1.53 -1.15
C THR A 90 -0.09 2.96 -1.26
N LYS A 91 0.55 3.47 -0.21
CA LYS A 91 1.17 4.81 -0.21
C LYS A 91 2.57 4.82 -0.81
N PHE A 92 3.25 3.68 -0.77
CA PHE A 92 4.63 3.49 -1.24
C PHE A 92 4.73 2.23 -2.13
N PRO A 93 4.14 2.25 -3.34
CA PRO A 93 3.92 1.04 -4.15
C PRO A 93 5.20 0.42 -4.72
N ASN A 94 6.31 1.17 -4.73
CA ASN A 94 7.60 0.70 -5.26
C ASN A 94 8.56 0.23 -4.16
N ASP A 95 8.16 0.38 -2.90
CA ASP A 95 8.99 0.03 -1.75
C ASP A 95 8.57 -1.35 -1.21
N LYS A 96 9.55 -2.14 -0.81
CA LYS A 96 9.29 -3.32 0.01
C LYS A 96 8.84 -2.85 1.38
N ILE A 97 7.80 -3.49 1.90
CA ILE A 97 7.27 -3.19 3.22
C ILE A 97 7.61 -4.35 4.16
N GLU A 98 8.28 -4.05 5.27
CA GLU A 98 8.50 -4.98 6.36
C GLU A 98 7.70 -4.51 7.58
N VAL A 99 6.95 -5.42 8.20
CA VAL A 99 6.21 -5.13 9.43
C VAL A 99 6.78 -6.00 10.54
N ASN A 100 7.31 -5.36 11.56
CA ASN A 100 7.93 -6.00 12.71
C ASN A 100 7.02 -5.84 13.93
N GLU A 101 6.72 -6.95 14.61
CA GLU A 101 6.07 -6.91 15.93
C GLU A 101 6.98 -6.15 16.90
N ASP A 102 6.42 -5.14 17.58
CA ASP A 102 7.11 -4.53 18.71
C ASP A 102 6.96 -5.45 19.93
N ASP A 103 8.06 -5.80 20.59
CA ASP A 103 8.10 -6.64 21.80
C ASP A 103 7.49 -5.96 23.04
N GLY A 104 6.77 -4.85 22.84
CA GLY A 104 5.86 -4.25 23.81
C GLY A 104 6.43 -3.05 24.58
N ASN A 105 7.55 -2.47 24.16
CA ASN A 105 8.20 -1.37 24.88
C ASN A 105 8.09 0.01 24.21
N THR A 106 7.60 0.11 22.97
CA THR A 106 7.69 1.36 22.20
C THR A 106 6.35 1.99 21.83
N PHE A 107 5.25 1.24 21.92
CA PHE A 107 3.90 1.76 21.73
C PHE A 107 3.12 1.77 23.05
N PRO A 108 2.35 2.83 23.35
CA PRO A 108 1.38 2.79 24.44
C PRO A 108 0.43 1.61 24.22
N LYS A 109 0.42 0.66 25.15
CA LYS A 109 -0.67 -0.31 25.26
C LYS A 109 -1.78 0.43 26.00
N ASP A 110 -2.86 0.77 25.28
CA ASP A 110 -4.10 1.25 25.91
C ASP A 110 -4.65 0.19 26.88
#